data_AF-A0A1S3C0R7-F1
#
_entry.id   AF-A0A1S3C0R7-F1
#
_cell.length_a   1.000
_cell.length_b   1.000
_cell.length_c   1.000
_cell.angle_alpha   90.00
_cell.angle_beta   90.00
_cell.angle_gamma   90.00
#
_symmetry.space_group_name_H-M   'P 1'
#
loop_
_entity.id
_entity.type
_entity.pdbx_description
1 polymer ?
#
loop_
_entity_poly.entity_id
_entity_poly.type
_entity_poly.pdbx_seq_one_letter_code
_entity_poly.pdbx_strand_id
1 'polypeptide(L)'
;MSLQPTRSESESTVLDGVSPNAGVQIQPSSPGSFLSPRHSLDSQRRIAIAVDLSDESAYAVRWAVQNYLRPGDLVFFLHVQPTSVLYGADWGSVDLHQRNSSSDEVSAEETQRKMEDDFDNFTTTKAADLAQPLVEANIPFKIHIVKDHDMKERLCLEVERLGLSAVIMGSRGFGASKRITKGRLGSVSDYCVHHCVCPVVVVRYPDDKDGSRDGDAETGGSVKSIIREEVELDPVPEDEQEYHDGDEEVKDD
;
A
#
# COMPACT_ATOMS: atom_id res chain seq x y z
N MET A 1 -57.59 -19.33 44.04
CA MET A 1 -58.15 -18.70 42.82
C MET A 1 -57.68 -17.26 42.78
N SER A 2 -57.10 -16.90 41.65
CA SER A 2 -56.29 -15.71 41.39
C SER A 2 -57.10 -14.40 41.29
N LEU A 3 -56.38 -13.29 41.55
CA LEU A 3 -56.29 -12.04 40.77
C LEU A 3 -56.42 -10.77 41.65
N GLN A 4 -55.31 -10.04 41.74
CA GLN A 4 -55.24 -8.56 41.82
C GLN A 4 -55.45 -7.99 40.36
N PRO A 5 -55.42 -6.66 40.03
CA PRO A 5 -54.83 -5.54 40.79
C PRO A 5 -55.41 -4.10 40.58
N THR A 6 -54.73 -3.16 41.25
CA THR A 6 -54.44 -1.74 40.90
C THR A 6 -55.24 -0.60 41.54
N ARG A 7 -54.49 0.48 41.79
CA ARG A 7 -54.54 1.45 42.89
C ARG A 7 -54.37 2.87 42.30
N SER A 8 -55.17 3.82 42.81
CA SER A 8 -54.91 5.25 43.17
C SER A 8 -54.21 6.20 42.17
N GLU A 9 -54.78 7.35 41.74
CA GLU A 9 -55.05 8.68 42.40
C GLU A 9 -54.18 9.74 41.68
N SER A 10 -54.78 10.75 41.00
CA SER A 10 -54.88 12.20 41.34
C SER A 10 -53.52 12.94 41.42
N GLU A 11 -53.28 14.19 41.01
CA GLU A 11 -54.09 15.39 40.81
C GLU A 11 -53.23 16.50 40.12
N SER A 12 -53.90 17.52 39.55
CA SER A 12 -53.53 18.96 39.54
C SER A 12 -52.57 19.57 38.48
N THR A 13 -53.19 20.23 37.48
CA THR A 13 -53.21 21.68 37.16
C THR A 13 -51.97 22.62 37.00
N VAL A 14 -51.97 23.27 35.82
CA VAL A 14 -51.67 24.68 35.40
C VAL A 14 -50.25 25.20 35.01
N LEU A 15 -50.18 25.75 33.78
CA LEU A 15 -49.78 27.12 33.35
C LEU A 15 -48.76 27.20 32.20
N ASP A 16 -49.16 28.00 31.20
CA ASP A 16 -48.42 28.48 30.05
C ASP A 16 -47.10 29.20 30.38
N GLY A 17 -46.11 29.00 29.51
CA GLY A 17 -44.88 29.76 29.48
C GLY A 17 -44.22 29.69 28.10
N VAL A 18 -44.56 30.64 27.23
CA VAL A 18 -43.83 30.93 25.99
C VAL A 18 -42.45 31.47 26.35
N SER A 19 -41.40 30.95 25.72
CA SER A 19 -40.16 31.71 25.52
C SER A 19 -39.55 31.46 24.14
N PRO A 20 -39.01 32.52 23.49
CA PRO A 20 -38.61 32.50 22.09
C PRO A 20 -37.09 32.25 21.98
N ASN A 21 -36.70 31.18 21.29
CA ASN A 21 -35.41 31.15 20.59
C ASN A 21 -35.38 30.00 19.59
N ALA A 22 -36.04 30.18 18.46
CA ALA A 22 -35.88 29.30 17.30
C ALA A 22 -34.57 29.67 16.59
N GLY A 23 -33.44 29.16 17.09
CA GLY A 23 -32.23 29.05 16.29
C GLY A 23 -32.49 28.02 15.18
N VAL A 24 -32.49 28.47 13.93
CA VAL A 24 -32.63 27.62 12.75
C VAL A 24 -31.45 26.64 12.70
N GLN A 25 -31.70 25.40 13.11
CA GLN A 25 -30.74 24.31 12.96
C GLN A 25 -30.92 23.73 11.55
N ILE A 26 -30.10 24.20 10.61
CA ILE A 26 -30.05 23.64 9.25
C ILE A 26 -29.51 22.22 9.37
N GLN A 27 -30.41 21.22 9.36
CA GLN A 27 -30.02 19.83 9.12
C GLN A 27 -29.69 19.67 7.63
N PRO A 28 -28.46 19.28 7.24
CA PRO A 28 -28.22 18.91 5.85
C PRO A 28 -29.01 17.63 5.54
N SER A 29 -29.96 17.77 4.63
CA SER A 29 -30.80 16.69 4.10
C SER A 29 -29.98 15.84 3.13
N SER A 30 -29.10 14.98 3.65
CA SER A 30 -28.44 13.96 2.83
C SER A 30 -28.10 12.76 3.70
N PRO A 31 -28.59 11.54 3.40
CA PRO A 31 -28.08 10.32 3.99
C PRO A 31 -26.73 10.02 3.31
N GLY A 32 -25.72 10.84 3.62
CA GLY A 32 -24.34 10.46 3.38
C GLY A 32 -24.04 9.35 4.37
N SER A 33 -24.01 8.11 3.87
CA SER A 33 -23.45 6.98 4.59
C SER A 33 -21.98 7.28 4.86
N PHE A 34 -21.69 8.04 5.90
CA PHE A 34 -20.39 8.01 6.53
C PHE A 34 -20.25 6.58 7.01
N LEU A 35 -19.49 5.78 6.27
CA LEU A 35 -18.90 4.56 6.78
C LEU A 35 -17.95 4.98 7.89
N SER A 36 -18.50 5.33 9.06
CA SER A 36 -17.75 5.31 10.30
C SER A 36 -17.33 3.86 10.46
N PRO A 37 -16.04 3.51 10.35
CA PRO A 37 -15.62 2.18 10.71
C PRO A 37 -16.08 2.00 12.15
N ARG A 38 -16.88 0.96 12.39
CA ARG A 38 -17.18 0.53 13.76
C ARG A 38 -15.87 0.00 14.34
N HIS A 39 -14.97 0.89 14.74
CA HIS A 39 -13.97 0.55 15.72
C HIS A 39 -14.77 0.32 17.00
N SER A 40 -15.15 -0.95 17.24
CA SER A 40 -15.34 -1.34 18.63
C SER A 40 -14.07 -0.93 19.34
N LEU A 41 -14.20 -0.25 20.47
CA LEU A 41 -13.07 0.21 21.32
C LEU A 41 -12.18 -0.96 21.83
N ASP A 42 -12.44 -2.18 21.34
CA ASP A 42 -11.87 -3.46 21.70
C ASP A 42 -11.28 -4.23 20.48
N SER A 43 -11.41 -3.71 19.25
CA SER A 43 -10.79 -4.33 18.07
C SER A 43 -9.48 -3.65 17.72
N GLN A 44 -8.40 -4.34 18.06
CA GLN A 44 -7.03 -3.98 17.70
C GLN A 44 -6.91 -3.73 16.18
N ARG A 45 -6.41 -2.55 15.77
CA ARG A 45 -6.18 -2.24 14.35
C ARG A 45 -5.16 -3.23 13.78
N ARG A 46 -5.54 -3.91 12.68
CA ARG A 46 -4.67 -4.85 11.97
C ARG A 46 -4.12 -4.18 10.72
N ILE A 47 -2.82 -3.98 10.65
CA ILE A 47 -2.16 -3.22 9.58
C ILE A 47 -1.25 -4.15 8.78
N ALA A 48 -1.40 -4.17 7.46
CA ALA A 48 -0.48 -4.88 6.59
C ALA A 48 0.70 -3.99 6.23
N ILE A 49 1.91 -4.55 6.18
CA ILE A 49 3.03 -3.97 5.45
C ILE A 49 3.42 -4.97 4.37
N ALA A 50 3.18 -4.62 3.11
CA ALA A 50 3.55 -5.46 1.98
C ALA A 50 5.02 -5.29 1.66
N VAL A 51 5.74 -6.40 1.58
CA VAL A 51 7.19 -6.44 1.37
C VAL A 51 7.57 -7.37 0.23
N ASP A 52 8.65 -7.04 -0.44
CA ASP A 52 9.20 -7.80 -1.57
C ASP A 52 10.72 -7.95 -1.50
N LEU A 53 11.26 -7.77 -0.28
CA LEU A 53 12.69 -7.87 0.03
C LEU A 53 13.58 -6.82 -0.65
N SER A 54 12.98 -5.76 -1.23
CA SER A 54 13.69 -4.60 -1.78
C SER A 54 14.03 -3.54 -0.72
N ASP A 55 14.96 -2.64 -1.06
CA ASP A 55 15.26 -1.45 -0.23
C ASP A 55 14.06 -0.52 -0.10
N GLU A 56 13.25 -0.42 -1.16
CA GLU A 56 12.01 0.34 -1.21
C GLU A 56 11.00 -0.17 -0.17
N SER A 57 10.82 -1.49 -0.07
CA SER A 57 9.98 -2.10 0.95
C SER A 57 10.56 -1.95 2.36
N ALA A 58 11.88 -2.10 2.51
CA ALA A 58 12.56 -1.89 3.79
C ALA A 58 12.39 -0.46 4.32
N TYR A 59 12.44 0.53 3.42
CA TYR A 59 12.14 1.91 3.75
C TYR A 59 10.68 2.11 4.14
N ALA A 60 9.73 1.48 3.45
CA ALA A 60 8.31 1.54 3.80
C ALA A 60 8.04 1.02 5.22
N VAL A 61 8.75 -0.02 5.67
CA VAL A 61 8.67 -0.51 7.06
C VAL A 61 9.14 0.56 8.05
N ARG A 62 10.32 1.15 7.84
CA ARG A 62 10.85 2.21 8.72
C ARG A 62 9.91 3.42 8.75
N TRP A 63 9.42 3.81 7.59
CA TRP A 63 8.47 4.92 7.46
C TRP A 63 7.17 4.63 8.22
N ALA A 64 6.64 3.41 8.12
CA ALA A 64 5.42 3.00 8.81
C ALA A 64 5.57 3.12 10.34
N VAL A 65 6.68 2.63 10.89
CA VAL A 65 7.01 2.72 12.33
C VAL A 65 7.05 4.17 12.79
N GLN A 66 7.65 5.06 12.00
CA GLN A 66 7.84 6.46 12.38
C GLN A 66 6.60 7.33 12.20
N ASN A 67 5.73 7.03 11.22
CA ASN A 67 4.72 7.98 10.76
C ASN A 67 3.27 7.48 10.84
N TYR A 68 3.05 6.16 10.84
CA TYR A 68 1.70 5.60 10.69
C TYR A 68 1.26 4.72 11.85
N LEU A 69 2.15 3.84 12.32
CA LEU A 69 1.83 2.86 13.35
C LEU A 69 1.66 3.54 14.71
N ARG A 70 0.74 2.98 15.50
CA ARG A 70 0.40 3.48 16.84
C ARG A 70 0.52 2.36 17.87
N PRO A 71 0.73 2.70 19.16
CA PRO A 71 0.61 1.73 20.23
C PRO A 71 -0.74 1.00 20.16
N GLY A 72 -0.69 -0.32 20.20
CA GLY A 72 -1.87 -1.17 20.04
C GLY A 72 -2.16 -1.58 18.61
N ASP A 73 -1.41 -1.20 17.58
CA ASP A 73 -1.55 -1.82 16.26
C ASP A 73 -1.00 -3.26 16.26
N LEU A 74 -1.63 -4.18 15.50
CA LEU A 74 -1.08 -5.50 15.17
C LEU A 74 -0.64 -5.49 13.71
N VAL A 75 0.66 -5.68 13.48
CA VAL A 75 1.23 -5.62 12.13
C VAL A 75 1.28 -7.02 11.49
N PHE A 76 0.90 -7.10 10.22
CA PHE A 76 1.08 -8.26 9.36
C PHE A 76 2.12 -7.93 8.29
N PHE A 77 3.27 -8.59 8.38
CA PHE A 77 4.33 -8.50 7.40
C PHE A 77 3.98 -9.43 6.23
N LEU A 78 3.41 -8.87 5.17
CA LEU A 78 2.81 -9.64 4.08
C LEU A 78 3.78 -9.73 2.90
N HIS A 79 4.24 -10.94 2.60
CA HIS A 79 5.09 -11.21 1.44
C HIS A 79 4.41 -12.24 0.53
N VAL A 80 4.34 -11.92 -0.77
CA VAL A 80 3.96 -12.91 -1.78
C VAL A 80 5.24 -13.35 -2.48
N GLN A 81 5.59 -14.62 -2.29
CA GLN A 81 6.72 -15.26 -2.94
C GLN A 81 6.25 -15.80 -4.29
N PRO A 82 6.83 -15.35 -5.42
CA PRO A 82 6.54 -15.92 -6.72
C PRO A 82 6.78 -17.43 -6.74
N THR A 83 5.86 -18.20 -7.33
CA THR A 83 6.05 -19.63 -7.56
C THR A 83 5.65 -19.99 -8.99
N SER A 84 6.41 -20.90 -9.61
CA SER A 84 6.07 -21.55 -10.88
C SER A 84 5.22 -22.81 -10.67
N VAL A 85 5.05 -23.26 -9.42
CA VAL A 85 4.29 -24.46 -9.09
C VAL A 85 2.80 -24.16 -9.17
N LEU A 86 2.16 -24.60 -10.26
CA LEU A 86 0.71 -24.62 -10.41
C LEU A 86 0.14 -25.82 -9.64
N TYR A 87 -0.35 -25.60 -8.42
CA TYR A 87 -1.03 -26.65 -7.65
C TYR A 87 -2.25 -27.17 -8.42
N GLY A 88 -2.20 -28.42 -8.87
CA GLY A 88 -3.29 -29.08 -9.61
C GLY A 88 -2.97 -29.40 -11.08
N ALA A 89 -1.80 -29.02 -11.59
CA ALA A 89 -1.29 -29.51 -12.87
C ALA A 89 -0.10 -30.45 -12.62
N ASP A 90 -0.39 -31.70 -12.31
CA ASP A 90 0.55 -32.82 -12.31
C ASP A 90 1.02 -33.24 -13.73
N TRP A 91 0.91 -32.36 -14.72
CA TRP A 91 1.28 -32.62 -16.12
C TRP A 91 2.78 -32.46 -16.41
N GLY A 92 3.63 -32.56 -15.38
CA GLY A 92 5.07 -32.44 -15.53
C GLY A 92 5.49 -31.02 -15.89
N SER A 93 6.12 -30.33 -14.94
CA SER A 93 7.02 -29.23 -15.31
C SER A 93 8.19 -29.84 -16.08
N VAL A 94 8.00 -30.05 -17.38
CA VAL A 94 9.11 -30.33 -18.28
C VAL A 94 9.88 -29.03 -18.42
N ASP A 95 11.06 -28.98 -17.82
CA ASP A 95 12.05 -27.99 -18.19
C ASP A 95 12.25 -28.09 -19.71
N LEU A 96 11.79 -27.08 -20.45
CA LEU A 96 11.88 -27.00 -21.91
C LEU A 96 13.32 -26.83 -22.41
N HIS A 97 14.34 -27.03 -21.55
CA HIS A 97 15.76 -26.94 -21.88
C HIS A 97 16.59 -28.20 -21.61
N GLN A 98 16.01 -29.31 -21.14
CA GLN A 98 16.82 -30.52 -20.89
C GLN A 98 16.15 -31.81 -21.36
N ARG A 99 15.70 -31.82 -22.63
CA ARG A 99 15.41 -33.08 -23.31
C ARG A 99 16.71 -33.68 -23.84
N ASN A 100 17.55 -34.19 -22.94
CA ASN A 100 18.59 -35.19 -23.22
C ASN A 100 19.00 -35.84 -21.89
N SER A 101 18.87 -37.17 -21.81
CA SER A 101 19.36 -38.10 -20.77
C SER A 101 18.30 -38.61 -19.78
N SER A 102 17.83 -39.84 -20.03
CA SER A 102 16.80 -40.57 -19.28
C SER A 102 17.38 -41.40 -18.12
N SER A 103 18.02 -40.77 -17.14
CA SER A 103 18.51 -41.49 -15.95
C SER A 103 18.65 -40.66 -14.65
N ASP A 104 18.40 -39.35 -14.66
CA ASP A 104 18.68 -38.45 -13.53
C ASP A 104 17.44 -37.76 -12.91
N GLU A 105 16.23 -38.30 -13.12
CA GLU A 105 14.98 -37.67 -12.63
C GLU A 105 14.95 -37.56 -11.09
N VAL A 106 15.48 -38.54 -10.36
CA VAL A 106 15.55 -38.51 -8.89
C VAL A 106 16.50 -37.42 -8.39
N SER A 107 17.58 -37.14 -9.13
CA SER A 107 18.58 -36.12 -8.77
C SER A 107 18.10 -34.70 -9.10
N ALA A 108 17.34 -34.53 -10.19
CA ALA A 108 16.75 -33.26 -10.56
C ALA A 108 15.68 -32.81 -9.55
N GLU A 109 14.80 -33.74 -9.12
CA GLU A 109 13.81 -33.44 -8.08
C GLU A 109 14.45 -33.09 -6.74
N GLU A 110 15.47 -33.82 -6.31
CA GLU A 110 16.17 -33.53 -5.05
C GLU A 110 16.91 -32.20 -5.09
N THR A 111 17.51 -31.87 -6.25
CA THR A 111 18.16 -30.57 -6.48
C THR A 111 17.14 -29.43 -6.46
N GLN A 112 15.99 -29.60 -7.12
CA GLN A 112 14.92 -28.61 -7.14
C GLN A 112 14.35 -28.37 -5.74
N ARG A 113 14.05 -29.45 -4.99
CA ARG A 113 13.57 -29.34 -3.60
C ARG A 113 14.57 -28.59 -2.72
N LYS A 114 15.86 -28.88 -2.86
CA LYS A 114 16.90 -28.16 -2.12
C LYS A 114 16.96 -26.68 -2.48
N MET A 115 16.84 -26.33 -3.76
CA MET A 115 16.79 -24.93 -4.18
C MET A 115 15.55 -24.22 -3.63
N GLU A 116 14.40 -24.89 -3.60
CA GLU A 116 13.16 -24.37 -3.01
C GLU A 116 13.30 -24.14 -1.50
N ASP A 117 13.88 -25.11 -0.77
CA ASP A 117 14.15 -25.00 0.66
C ASP A 117 15.13 -23.86 0.98
N ASP A 118 16.21 -23.74 0.21
CA ASP A 118 17.19 -22.65 0.36
C ASP A 118 16.55 -21.28 0.12
N PHE A 119 15.64 -21.19 -0.86
CA PHE A 119 14.91 -19.96 -1.17
C PHE A 119 13.87 -19.61 -0.11
N ASP A 120 13.16 -20.59 0.45
CA ASP A 120 12.23 -20.41 1.57
C ASP A 120 12.96 -19.94 2.83
N ASN A 121 14.13 -20.54 3.11
CA ASN A 121 14.98 -20.13 4.23
C ASN A 121 15.51 -18.70 4.04
N PHE A 122 15.94 -18.35 2.82
CA PHE A 122 16.38 -17.00 2.49
C PHE A 122 15.25 -15.99 2.72
N THR A 123 14.06 -16.28 2.19
CA THR A 123 12.88 -15.41 2.30
C THR A 123 12.48 -15.21 3.75
N THR A 124 12.45 -16.28 4.55
CA THR A 124 12.12 -16.23 5.97
C THR A 124 13.12 -15.39 6.75
N THR A 125 14.42 -15.58 6.49
CA THR A 125 15.50 -14.83 7.15
C THR A 125 15.41 -13.34 6.81
N LYS A 126 15.26 -13.01 5.52
CA LYS A 126 15.14 -11.61 5.08
C LYS A 126 13.89 -10.92 5.59
N ALA A 127 12.76 -11.61 5.62
CA ALA A 127 11.53 -11.06 6.20
C ALA A 127 11.71 -10.75 7.70
N ALA A 128 12.43 -11.59 8.44
CA ALA A 128 12.76 -11.34 9.84
C ALA A 128 13.72 -10.15 10.01
N ASP A 129 14.72 -10.00 9.14
CA ASP A 129 15.64 -8.84 9.15
C ASP A 129 14.89 -7.53 8.90
N LEU A 130 13.95 -7.53 7.94
CA LEU A 130 13.16 -6.34 7.65
C LEU A 130 12.18 -5.96 8.78
N ALA A 131 11.86 -6.90 9.68
CA ALA A 131 11.01 -6.65 10.83
C ALA A 131 11.76 -6.02 12.03
N GLN A 132 13.09 -5.87 11.98
CA GLN A 132 13.87 -5.25 13.05
C GLN A 132 13.32 -3.89 13.54
N PRO A 133 12.89 -2.95 12.68
CA PRO A 133 12.31 -1.68 13.13
C PRO A 133 11.05 -1.85 13.99
N LEU A 134 10.28 -2.92 13.78
CA LEU A 134 9.09 -3.24 14.59
C LEU A 134 9.49 -3.82 15.95
N VAL A 135 10.54 -4.64 15.99
CA VAL A 135 11.12 -5.19 17.23
C VAL A 135 11.65 -4.06 18.11
N GLU A 136 12.43 -3.14 17.53
CA GLU A 136 12.98 -1.98 18.22
C GLU A 136 11.90 -1.06 18.78
N ALA A 137 10.80 -0.88 18.04
CA ALA A 137 9.64 -0.09 18.47
C ALA A 137 8.68 -0.83 19.41
N ASN A 138 8.95 -2.11 19.74
CA ASN A 138 8.08 -2.97 20.55
C ASN A 138 6.64 -3.07 20.00
N ILE A 139 6.49 -3.15 18.68
CA ILE A 139 5.21 -3.30 17.99
C ILE A 139 4.99 -4.79 17.68
N PRO A 140 3.86 -5.39 18.11
CA PRO A 140 3.59 -6.80 17.83
C PRO A 140 3.34 -7.00 16.33
N PHE A 141 4.00 -8.02 15.76
CA PHE A 141 3.84 -8.35 14.35
C PHE A 141 3.77 -9.86 14.09
N LYS A 142 3.24 -10.23 12.92
CA LYS A 142 3.23 -11.59 12.38
C LYS A 142 3.78 -11.57 10.96
N ILE A 143 4.68 -12.48 10.64
CA ILE A 143 5.16 -12.68 9.27
C ILE A 143 4.20 -13.63 8.57
N HIS A 144 3.67 -13.21 7.42
CA HIS A 144 2.73 -13.97 6.60
C HIS A 144 3.27 -14.06 5.17
N ILE A 145 3.92 -15.18 4.87
CA ILE A 145 4.47 -15.49 3.55
C ILE A 145 3.49 -16.43 2.83
N VAL A 146 3.11 -16.07 1.62
CA VAL A 146 2.27 -16.89 0.75
C VAL A 146 2.95 -17.08 -0.60
N LYS A 147 2.79 -18.26 -1.21
CA LYS A 147 3.31 -18.53 -2.55
C LYS A 147 2.18 -18.36 -3.57
N ASP A 148 2.41 -17.59 -4.63
CA ASP A 148 1.45 -17.43 -5.73
C ASP A 148 2.15 -16.97 -7.02
N HIS A 149 1.50 -17.19 -8.15
CA HIS A 149 1.92 -16.74 -9.47
C HIS A 149 1.46 -15.29 -9.76
N ASP A 150 0.31 -14.87 -9.24
CA ASP A 150 -0.18 -13.49 -9.35
C ASP A 150 -0.02 -12.77 -8.00
N MET A 151 1.10 -12.06 -7.86
CA MET A 151 1.43 -11.34 -6.62
C MET A 151 0.42 -10.27 -6.25
N LYS A 152 -0.09 -9.52 -7.23
CA LYS A 152 -0.93 -8.34 -6.99
C LYS A 152 -2.34 -8.74 -6.60
N GLU A 153 -2.89 -9.78 -7.24
CA GLU A 153 -4.17 -10.37 -6.87
C GLU A 153 -4.07 -11.06 -5.52
N ARG A 154 -3.03 -11.89 -5.32
CA ARG A 154 -2.79 -12.60 -4.07
C ARG A 154 -2.69 -11.65 -2.88
N LEU A 155 -2.01 -10.51 -3.03
CA LEU A 155 -1.89 -9.52 -1.96
C LEU A 155 -3.27 -9.01 -1.55
N CYS A 156 -4.10 -8.61 -2.51
CA CYS A 156 -5.44 -8.08 -2.24
C CYS A 156 -6.34 -9.13 -1.55
N LEU A 157 -6.28 -10.38 -2.02
CA LEU A 157 -7.03 -11.50 -1.42
C LEU A 157 -6.60 -11.76 0.03
N GLU A 158 -5.30 -11.75 0.33
CA GLU A 158 -4.82 -11.98 1.69
C GLU A 158 -5.17 -10.82 2.63
N VAL A 159 -5.19 -9.59 2.13
CA VAL A 159 -5.62 -8.40 2.87
C VAL A 159 -7.08 -8.54 3.30
N GLU A 160 -7.96 -8.97 2.40
CA GLU A 160 -9.36 -9.24 2.70
C GLU A 160 -9.51 -10.43 3.66
N ARG A 161 -8.86 -11.57 3.36
CA ARG A 161 -8.94 -12.81 4.13
C ARG A 161 -8.50 -12.64 5.58
N LEU A 162 -7.48 -11.82 5.83
CA LEU A 162 -6.95 -11.55 7.18
C LEU A 162 -7.72 -10.43 7.91
N GLY A 163 -8.64 -9.74 7.22
CA GLY A 163 -9.40 -8.61 7.76
C GLY A 163 -8.50 -7.43 8.12
N LEU A 164 -7.56 -7.08 7.23
CA LEU A 164 -6.61 -5.99 7.45
C LEU A 164 -7.29 -4.64 7.18
N SER A 165 -7.07 -3.70 8.09
CA SER A 165 -7.73 -2.39 8.09
C SER A 165 -7.00 -1.33 7.25
N ALA A 166 -5.73 -1.57 6.90
CA ALA A 166 -4.95 -0.77 5.95
C ALA A 166 -3.75 -1.58 5.45
N VAL A 167 -3.22 -1.19 4.28
CA VAL A 167 -2.00 -1.75 3.69
C VAL A 167 -0.99 -0.64 3.48
N ILE A 168 0.25 -0.84 3.91
CA ILE A 168 1.38 0.04 3.64
C ILE A 168 2.34 -0.68 2.70
N MET A 169 2.82 -0.02 1.67
CA MET A 169 3.74 -0.64 0.72
C MET A 169 4.67 0.37 0.04
N GLY A 170 5.78 -0.13 -0.51
CA GLY A 170 6.63 0.67 -1.38
C GLY A 170 5.89 1.08 -2.67
N SER A 171 6.24 2.24 -3.21
CA SER A 171 5.72 2.70 -4.50
C SER A 171 6.17 1.88 -5.70
N ARG A 172 7.29 1.17 -5.54
CA ARG A 172 7.95 0.31 -6.51
C ARG A 172 8.56 -0.87 -5.76
N GLY A 173 8.89 -1.92 -6.50
CA GLY A 173 9.41 -3.14 -5.95
C GLY A 173 10.61 -3.69 -6.69
N PHE A 174 10.98 -4.93 -6.38
CA PHE A 174 12.06 -5.66 -7.00
C PHE A 174 11.90 -5.70 -8.53
N GLY A 175 13.00 -5.45 -9.25
CA GLY A 175 13.02 -5.40 -10.72
C GLY A 175 12.55 -4.08 -11.34
N ALA A 176 12.08 -3.11 -10.54
CA ALA A 176 11.75 -1.79 -11.06
C ALA A 176 13.01 -0.98 -11.36
N SER A 177 13.27 -0.65 -12.63
CA SER A 177 14.40 0.21 -13.00
C SER A 177 14.27 1.60 -12.38
N LYS A 178 15.24 1.99 -11.55
CA LYS A 178 15.35 3.32 -10.91
C LYS A 178 15.46 4.46 -11.94
N ARG A 179 15.76 4.15 -13.22
CA ARG A 179 16.23 5.14 -14.19
C ARG A 179 15.16 5.80 -15.07
N ILE A 180 13.95 5.24 -15.20
CA ILE A 180 13.04 5.61 -16.33
C ILE A 180 11.61 6.05 -15.94
N THR A 181 11.17 5.98 -14.68
CA THR A 181 9.75 6.29 -14.38
C THR A 181 9.59 7.13 -13.13
N LYS A 182 10.01 8.40 -13.21
CA LYS A 182 9.66 9.39 -12.18
C LYS A 182 8.13 9.51 -12.09
N GLY A 183 7.59 9.34 -10.89
CA GLY A 183 6.18 9.57 -10.59
C GLY A 183 5.23 8.37 -10.73
N ARG A 184 5.59 7.33 -11.50
CA ARG A 184 4.69 6.18 -11.75
C ARG A 184 4.82 5.09 -10.69
N LEU A 185 3.69 4.54 -10.26
CA LEU A 185 3.64 3.37 -9.38
C LEU A 185 4.16 2.11 -10.08
N GLY A 186 4.67 1.16 -9.31
CA GLY A 186 4.93 -0.21 -9.75
C GLY A 186 3.62 -0.96 -9.97
N SER A 187 3.66 -2.05 -10.75
CA SER A 187 2.47 -2.83 -11.11
C SER A 187 1.67 -3.34 -9.90
N VAL A 188 2.36 -3.85 -8.88
CA VAL A 188 1.72 -4.36 -7.66
C VAL A 188 1.08 -3.22 -6.87
N SER A 189 1.83 -2.13 -6.63
CA SER A 189 1.33 -0.98 -5.86
C SER A 189 0.17 -0.29 -6.57
N ASP A 190 0.27 -0.12 -7.89
CA ASP A 190 -0.80 0.44 -8.72
C ASP A 190 -2.07 -0.43 -8.64
N TYR A 191 -1.94 -1.74 -8.76
CA TYR A 191 -3.07 -2.65 -8.65
C TYR A 191 -3.72 -2.57 -7.25
N CYS A 192 -2.93 -2.60 -6.18
CA CYS A 192 -3.44 -2.57 -4.81
C CYS A 192 -4.22 -1.28 -4.53
N VAL A 193 -3.76 -0.13 -5.00
CA VAL A 193 -4.46 1.15 -4.83
C VAL A 193 -5.88 1.11 -5.42
N HIS A 194 -6.08 0.38 -6.52
CA HIS A 194 -7.37 0.28 -7.19
C HIS A 194 -8.26 -0.87 -6.70
N HIS A 195 -7.68 -1.94 -6.14
CA HIS A 195 -8.39 -3.20 -5.89
C HIS A 195 -8.41 -3.66 -4.43
N CYS A 196 -7.57 -3.09 -3.55
CA CYS A 196 -7.62 -3.43 -2.13
C CYS A 196 -8.95 -2.99 -1.50
N VAL A 197 -9.50 -3.86 -0.65
CA VAL A 197 -10.74 -3.59 0.11
C VAL A 197 -10.56 -2.54 1.22
N CYS A 198 -9.32 -2.12 1.49
CA CYS A 198 -8.99 -1.18 2.57
C CYS A 198 -7.98 -0.11 2.10
N PRO A 199 -7.81 0.99 2.85
CA PRO A 199 -6.90 2.07 2.49
C PRO A 199 -5.47 1.58 2.23
N VAL A 200 -4.89 2.05 1.12
CA VAL A 200 -3.51 1.76 0.72
C VAL A 200 -2.65 3.00 0.89
N VAL A 201 -1.59 2.88 1.69
CA VAL A 201 -0.57 3.89 1.90
C VAL A 201 0.66 3.52 1.06
N VAL A 202 0.94 4.34 0.06
CA VAL A 202 2.08 4.13 -0.83
C VAL A 202 3.24 5.02 -0.41
N VAL A 203 4.32 4.38 0.03
CA VAL A 203 5.55 5.05 0.49
C VAL A 203 6.51 5.21 -0.68
N ARG A 204 6.94 6.46 -0.93
CA ARG A 204 7.96 6.77 -1.92
C ARG A 204 9.35 6.60 -1.33
N TYR A 205 10.21 5.86 -2.01
CA TYR A 205 11.61 5.78 -1.65
C TYR A 205 12.30 7.08 -2.06
N PRO A 206 13.13 7.68 -1.20
CA PRO A 206 13.85 8.90 -1.56
C PRO A 206 14.77 8.65 -2.75
N ASP A 207 14.72 9.54 -3.75
CA ASP A 207 15.69 9.52 -4.85
C ASP A 207 17.01 10.13 -4.34
N ASP A 208 18.17 9.54 -4.68
CA ASP A 208 19.52 10.02 -4.31
C ASP A 208 19.90 11.39 -4.92
N LYS A 209 18.93 12.22 -5.34
CA LYS A 209 19.14 13.47 -6.08
C LYS A 209 18.73 14.76 -5.37
N ASP A 210 18.32 14.71 -4.10
CA ASP A 210 18.00 15.91 -3.33
C ASP A 210 19.07 16.22 -2.25
N GLY A 211 20.33 15.85 -2.50
CA GLY A 211 21.48 16.20 -1.67
C GLY A 211 22.05 17.61 -1.94
N SER A 212 21.21 18.60 -2.20
CA SER A 212 21.67 19.98 -2.41
C SER A 212 20.60 21.01 -2.05
N ARG A 213 20.29 21.16 -0.77
CA ARG A 213 20.08 22.44 -0.07
C ARG A 213 19.77 22.19 1.41
N ASP A 214 20.44 22.99 2.24
CA ASP A 214 20.38 23.12 3.70
C ASP A 214 21.17 22.03 4.47
N GLY A 215 22.21 22.29 5.26
CA GLY A 215 22.77 23.49 5.86
C GLY A 215 23.37 23.13 7.22
N ASP A 216 24.71 22.99 7.27
CA ASP A 216 25.67 23.13 8.38
C ASP A 216 25.57 22.34 9.71
N ALA A 217 26.59 21.49 9.91
CA ALA A 217 27.44 21.48 11.11
C ALA A 217 28.90 21.13 10.73
N GLU A 218 29.71 22.20 10.63
CA GLU A 218 31.16 22.33 10.87
C GLU A 218 32.15 21.21 10.44
N THR A 219 33.10 21.54 9.55
CA THR A 219 34.55 21.71 9.86
C THR A 219 35.36 22.01 8.58
N GLY A 220 36.13 23.11 8.56
CA GLY A 220 37.45 23.13 7.89
C GLY A 220 37.59 23.75 6.49
N GLY A 221 37.65 25.09 6.46
CA GLY A 221 38.37 26.00 5.54
C GLY A 221 38.94 25.55 4.19
N SER A 222 38.61 26.32 3.13
CA SER A 222 39.61 27.00 2.29
C SER A 222 38.92 28.09 1.45
N VAL A 223 39.42 29.32 1.55
CA VAL A 223 38.87 30.51 0.91
C VAL A 223 39.63 30.80 -0.38
N LYS A 224 38.91 30.83 -1.52
CA LYS A 224 39.23 31.56 -2.77
C LYS A 224 38.13 31.24 -3.79
N SER A 225 37.59 32.13 -4.61
CA SER A 225 37.45 33.58 -4.71
C SER A 225 36.59 33.77 -5.97
N ILE A 226 35.53 34.59 -5.91
CA ILE A 226 35.01 35.54 -6.92
C ILE A 226 35.02 35.02 -8.39
N ILE A 227 33.88 34.87 -9.08
CA ILE A 227 33.23 35.93 -9.88
C ILE A 227 31.76 35.54 -10.13
N ARG A 228 30.88 36.55 -10.07
CA ARG A 228 29.47 36.50 -10.47
C ARG A 228 29.39 36.60 -11.99
N GLU A 229 28.69 35.68 -12.63
CA GLU A 229 28.22 35.86 -14.00
C GLU A 229 26.74 35.46 -14.03
N GLU A 230 25.90 36.47 -14.24
CA GLU A 230 24.47 36.32 -14.52
C GLU A 230 24.33 35.61 -15.86
N VAL A 231 23.46 34.61 -15.95
CA VAL A 231 23.07 34.01 -17.24
C VAL A 231 21.57 34.19 -17.40
N GLU A 232 21.25 34.94 -18.46
CA GLU A 232 19.94 35.22 -19.02
C GLU A 232 19.07 33.97 -19.18
N LEU A 233 17.76 34.15 -19.00
CA LEU A 233 16.75 33.16 -19.36
C LEU A 233 16.39 33.32 -20.83
N ASP A 234 16.63 32.29 -21.64
CA ASP A 234 16.15 32.24 -23.03
C ASP A 234 14.61 32.06 -23.09
N PRO A 235 13.91 32.75 -24.01
CA PRO A 235 12.46 32.65 -24.15
C PRO A 235 12.00 31.36 -24.85
N VAL A 236 10.84 30.87 -24.40
CA VAL A 236 10.13 29.66 -24.86
C VAL A 236 9.63 29.83 -26.30
N PRO A 237 9.84 28.87 -27.22
CA PRO A 237 9.22 28.90 -28.55
C PRO A 237 7.72 28.52 -28.47
N GLU A 238 6.88 29.29 -29.15
CA GLU A 238 5.44 29.04 -29.32
C GLU A 238 5.22 28.14 -30.54
N ASP A 239 4.53 27.00 -30.36
CA ASP A 239 4.14 26.08 -31.44
C ASP A 239 2.84 26.59 -32.11
N GLU A 240 2.91 27.01 -33.37
CA GLU A 240 1.73 27.33 -34.18
C GLU A 240 1.05 26.04 -34.68
N GLN A 241 -0.22 25.87 -34.34
CA GLN A 241 -1.07 24.78 -34.82
C GLN A 241 -1.66 25.13 -36.19
N GLU A 242 -1.20 24.44 -37.24
CA GLU A 242 -1.74 24.54 -38.60
C GLU A 242 -2.96 23.62 -38.74
N TYR A 243 -4.16 24.21 -38.85
CA TYR A 243 -5.42 23.49 -39.13
C TYR A 243 -5.62 23.38 -40.65
N HIS A 244 -5.70 22.16 -41.16
CA HIS A 244 -6.11 21.89 -42.54
C HIS A 244 -7.64 21.75 -42.62
N ASP A 245 -8.30 22.73 -43.25
CA ASP A 245 -9.70 22.61 -43.68
C ASP A 245 -9.79 21.66 -44.88
N GLY A 246 -10.64 20.64 -44.78
CA GLY A 246 -10.94 19.70 -45.86
C GLY A 246 -12.21 20.12 -46.60
N ASP A 247 -12.10 20.30 -47.91
CA ASP A 247 -13.23 20.60 -48.80
C ASP A 247 -14.14 19.36 -49.00
N GLU A 248 -15.44 19.53 -48.73
CA GLU A 248 -16.49 18.56 -49.08
C GLU A 248 -16.90 18.73 -50.56
N GLU A 249 -16.71 17.69 -51.38
CA GLU A 249 -17.32 17.56 -52.70
C GLU A 249 -18.71 16.90 -52.59
N VAL A 250 -19.75 17.68 -52.87
CA VAL A 250 -21.13 17.20 -53.07
C VAL A 250 -21.30 16.83 -54.54
N LYS A 251 -21.68 15.57 -54.81
CA LYS A 251 -22.20 15.12 -56.11
C LYS A 251 -23.72 15.09 -56.07
N ASP A 252 -24.36 15.80 -57.00
CA ASP A 252 -25.73 15.55 -57.43
C ASP A 252 -25.81 15.57 -58.97
N ASP A 253 -26.76 14.78 -59.46
CA ASP A 253 -27.25 14.50 -60.82
C ASP A 253 -26.60 13.35 -61.64
#